data_AF-A0A7Y0BSD5-F1
#
_entry.id   AF-A0A7Y0BSD5-F1
#
_cell.length_a   1.000
_cell.length_b   1.000
_cell.length_c   1.000
_cell.angle_alpha   90.00
_cell.angle_beta   90.00
_cell.angle_gamma   90.00
#
_symmetry.space_group_name_H-M   'P 1'
#
loop_
_entity.id
_entity.type
_entity.pdbx_description
1 polymer ?
#
loop_
_entity_poly.entity_id
_entity_poly.type
_entity_poly.pdbx_seq_one_letter_code
_entity_poly.pdbx_strand_id
1 'polypeptide(L)'
;MADLEALTEDFWRFSLETYAKPGVQALSLALQDDHGCDVNLMLFCLWLADSQGIALESSGVGELALAAGELNNELVSPVRSARRWLKSYGETAREGLSIKPEYDALKSVELKCERLVQRALVVRYRDGVLHSSMASPVSAARASFTAYAEAHKANPDAVKRLGELADRALERDPF
;
A
#
# COMPACT_ATOMS: atom_id res chain seq x y z
N MET A 1 -9.54 21.41 -6.57
CA MET A 1 -8.41 20.82 -7.33
C MET A 1 -7.09 20.92 -6.58
N ALA A 2 -6.60 22.11 -6.22
CA ALA A 2 -5.33 22.27 -5.49
C ALA A 2 -5.26 21.50 -4.16
N ASP A 3 -6.37 21.45 -3.42
CA ASP A 3 -6.48 20.72 -2.15
C ASP A 3 -6.41 19.18 -2.33
N LEU A 4 -7.02 18.64 -3.39
CA LEU A 4 -6.93 17.20 -3.72
C LEU A 4 -5.49 16.81 -4.06
N GLU A 5 -4.82 17.64 -4.87
CA GLU A 5 -3.44 17.41 -5.27
C GLU A 5 -2.49 17.44 -4.06
N ALA A 6 -2.64 18.42 -3.18
CA ALA A 6 -1.88 18.50 -1.93
C ALA A 6 -2.06 17.26 -1.06
N LEU A 7 -3.29 16.75 -0.92
CA LEU A 7 -3.59 15.54 -0.15
C LEU A 7 -2.96 14.30 -0.77
N THR A 8 -2.97 14.19 -2.10
CA THR A 8 -2.31 13.08 -2.80
C THR A 8 -0.78 13.12 -2.68
N GLU A 9 -0.18 14.31 -2.68
CA GLU A 9 1.26 14.45 -2.47
C GLU A 9 1.67 14.17 -1.02
N ASP A 10 0.84 14.58 -0.06
CA ASP A 10 1.07 14.28 1.36
C ASP A 10 1.05 12.77 1.63
N PHE A 11 0.03 12.07 1.14
CA PHE A 11 -0.05 10.62 1.25
C PHE A 11 1.12 9.91 0.54
N TRP A 12 1.51 10.40 -0.65
CA TRP A 12 2.64 9.82 -1.37
C TRP A 12 3.96 9.97 -0.60
N ARG A 13 4.22 11.16 -0.04
CA ARG A 13 5.40 11.41 0.79
C ARG A 13 5.40 10.51 2.03
N PHE A 14 4.26 10.45 2.74
CA PHE A 14 4.10 9.55 3.89
C PHE A 14 4.39 8.09 3.51
N SER A 15 3.90 7.64 2.37
CA SER A 15 4.12 6.27 1.89
C SER A 15 5.60 5.98 1.69
N LEU A 16 6.35 6.89 1.06
CA LEU A 16 7.79 6.73 0.85
C LEU A 16 8.57 6.70 2.17
N GLU A 17 8.26 7.61 3.09
CA GLU A 17 8.92 7.68 4.41
C GLU A 17 8.61 6.43 5.25
N THR A 18 7.35 6.03 5.30
CA THR A 18 6.89 4.85 6.05
C THR A 18 7.50 3.57 5.49
N TYR A 19 7.51 3.41 4.17
CA TYR A 19 8.06 2.21 3.53
C TYR A 19 9.58 2.08 3.73
N ALA A 20 10.29 3.19 3.91
CA ALA A 20 11.71 3.21 4.22
C ALA A 20 12.04 2.84 5.68
N LYS A 21 11.05 2.78 6.58
CA LYS A 21 11.28 2.42 7.99
C LYS A 21 11.75 0.97 8.14
N PRO A 22 12.61 0.68 9.15
CA PRO A 22 13.11 -0.67 9.39
C PRO A 22 12.01 -1.73 9.48
N GLY A 23 12.11 -2.75 8.63
CA GLY A 23 11.21 -3.90 8.65
C GLY A 23 9.81 -3.67 8.07
N VAL A 24 9.42 -2.43 7.72
CA VAL A 24 8.12 -2.13 7.08
C VAL A 24 8.07 -2.74 5.68
N GLN A 25 9.04 -2.41 4.82
CA GLN A 25 9.12 -2.96 3.47
C GLN A 25 9.05 -4.50 3.46
N ALA A 26 9.85 -5.16 4.30
CA ALA A 26 9.89 -6.62 4.35
C ALA A 26 8.55 -7.23 4.77
N LEU A 27 7.87 -6.64 5.76
CA LEU A 27 6.55 -7.09 6.19
C LEU A 27 5.47 -6.83 5.13
N SER A 28 5.49 -5.66 4.48
CA SER A 28 4.55 -5.34 3.41
C SER A 28 4.68 -6.32 2.24
N LEU A 29 5.91 -6.66 1.85
CA LEU A 29 6.14 -7.67 0.81
C LEU A 29 5.65 -9.06 1.24
N ALA A 30 5.90 -9.47 2.48
CA ALA A 30 5.41 -10.75 2.99
C ALA A 30 3.87 -10.80 3.06
N LEU A 31 3.22 -9.71 3.47
CA LEU A 31 1.76 -9.57 3.46
C LEU A 31 1.20 -9.63 2.03
N GLN A 32 1.88 -9.00 1.07
CA GLN A 32 1.48 -9.04 -0.33
C GLN A 32 1.66 -10.44 -0.94
N ASP A 33 2.84 -11.04 -0.82
CA ASP A 33 3.17 -12.28 -1.52
C ASP A 33 2.50 -13.52 -0.85
N ASP A 34 2.39 -13.56 0.48
CA ASP A 34 1.83 -14.72 1.19
C ASP A 34 0.31 -14.64 1.40
N HIS A 35 -0.25 -13.43 1.41
CA HIS A 35 -1.66 -13.20 1.76
C HIS A 35 -2.43 -12.36 0.75
N GLY A 36 -1.79 -11.89 -0.33
CA GLY A 36 -2.44 -11.10 -1.37
C GLY A 36 -2.87 -9.71 -0.90
N CYS A 37 -2.30 -9.19 0.19
CA CYS A 37 -2.71 -7.89 0.72
C CYS A 37 -2.33 -6.74 -0.22
N ASP A 38 -3.18 -5.72 -0.28
CA ASP A 38 -2.95 -4.49 -1.04
C ASP A 38 -2.11 -3.50 -0.22
N VAL A 39 -0.84 -3.37 -0.59
CA VAL A 39 0.12 -2.50 0.09
C VAL A 39 -0.29 -1.03 0.04
N ASN A 40 -0.88 -0.53 -1.06
CA ASN A 40 -1.30 0.87 -1.15
C ASN A 40 -2.46 1.16 -0.20
N LEU A 41 -3.43 0.25 -0.14
CA LEU A 41 -4.55 0.40 0.80
C LEU A 41 -4.06 0.30 2.26
N MET A 42 -3.11 -0.58 2.54
CA MET A 42 -2.51 -0.67 3.88
C MET A 42 -1.77 0.62 4.27
N LEU A 43 -0.95 1.17 3.36
CA LEU A 43 -0.29 2.46 3.56
C LEU A 43 -1.30 3.60 3.74
N PHE A 44 -2.43 3.53 3.05
CA PHE A 44 -3.51 4.51 3.19
C PHE A 44 -4.15 4.47 4.57
N CYS A 45 -4.43 3.28 5.11
CA CYS A 45 -4.90 3.11 6.49
C CYS A 45 -3.90 3.70 7.50
N LEU A 46 -2.60 3.46 7.31
CA LEU A 46 -1.54 3.99 8.16
C LEU A 46 -1.46 5.53 8.10
N TRP A 47 -1.61 6.09 6.91
CA TRP A 47 -1.58 7.55 6.72
C TRP A 47 -2.78 8.24 7.37
N LEU A 48 -4.00 7.70 7.22
CA LEU A 48 -5.19 8.23 7.91
C LEU A 48 -5.07 8.12 9.44
N ALA A 49 -4.49 7.02 9.91
CA ALA A 49 -4.24 6.81 11.32
C ALA A 49 -3.23 7.83 11.89
N ASP A 50 -2.11 8.06 11.21
CA ASP A 50 -1.06 8.97 11.66
C ASP A 50 -1.47 10.45 11.57
N SER A 51 -2.02 10.84 10.42
CA SER A 51 -2.35 12.25 10.14
C SER A 51 -3.61 12.74 10.86
N GLN A 52 -4.59 11.86 11.07
CA GLN A 52 -5.94 12.25 11.49
C GLN A 52 -6.53 11.39 12.63
N GLY A 53 -5.84 10.33 13.06
CA GLY A 53 -6.39 9.40 14.06
C GLY A 53 -7.65 8.66 13.57
N ILE A 54 -7.78 8.49 12.26
CA ILE A 54 -8.97 7.90 11.63
C ILE A 54 -8.77 6.41 11.39
N ALA A 55 -9.79 5.62 11.71
CA ALA A 55 -9.90 4.21 11.38
C ALA A 55 -11.01 3.96 10.36
N LEU A 56 -10.71 3.24 9.28
CA LEU A 56 -11.71 2.83 8.31
C LEU A 56 -12.57 1.69 8.86
N GLU A 57 -13.88 1.76 8.61
CA GLU A 57 -14.80 0.66 8.90
C GLU A 57 -14.82 -0.35 7.75
N SER A 58 -15.29 -1.58 7.99
CA SER A 58 -15.21 -2.69 7.03
C SER A 58 -15.88 -2.37 5.68
N SER A 59 -16.97 -1.61 5.67
CA SER A 59 -17.62 -1.10 4.45
C SER A 59 -16.75 -0.07 3.71
N GLY A 60 -16.18 0.89 4.42
CA GLY A 60 -15.26 1.89 3.86
C GLY A 60 -13.98 1.26 3.30
N VAL A 61 -13.43 0.24 3.96
CA VAL A 61 -12.32 -0.55 3.44
C VAL A 61 -12.71 -1.26 2.15
N GLY A 62 -13.89 -1.88 2.09
CA GLY A 62 -14.38 -2.55 0.88
C GLY A 62 -14.52 -1.59 -0.31
N GLU A 63 -15.04 -0.39 -0.09
CA GLU A 63 -15.18 0.64 -1.13
C GLU A 63 -13.82 1.10 -1.67
N LEU A 64 -12.83 1.29 -0.79
CA LEU A 64 -11.47 1.65 -1.17
C LEU A 64 -10.74 0.49 -1.88
N ALA A 65 -10.95 -0.75 -1.43
CA ALA A 65 -10.40 -1.94 -2.06
C ALA A 65 -10.93 -2.11 -3.49
N LEU A 66 -12.20 -1.79 -3.74
CA LEU A 66 -12.76 -1.78 -5.10
C LEU A 66 -12.10 -0.71 -5.98
N ALA A 67 -11.92 0.51 -5.46
CA ALA A 67 -11.29 1.60 -6.19
C ALA A 67 -9.82 1.30 -6.55
N ALA A 68 -9.08 0.65 -5.66
CA ALA A 68 -7.72 0.20 -5.93
C ALA A 68 -7.68 -1.04 -6.83
N GLY A 69 -8.63 -1.96 -6.67
CA GLY A 69 -8.64 -3.28 -7.30
C GLY A 69 -8.62 -3.25 -8.83
N GLU A 70 -9.42 -2.37 -9.46
CA GLU A 70 -9.43 -2.22 -10.92
C GLU A 70 -8.04 -1.82 -11.45
N LEU A 71 -7.45 -0.77 -10.87
CA LEU A 71 -6.11 -0.30 -11.25
C LEU A 71 -5.02 -1.33 -10.94
N ASN A 72 -5.16 -2.04 -9.81
CA ASN A 72 -4.22 -3.09 -9.44
C ASN A 72 -4.23 -4.25 -10.45
N ASN A 73 -5.42 -4.67 -10.89
CA ASN A 73 -5.58 -5.81 -11.78
C ASN A 73 -5.23 -5.48 -13.23
N GLU A 74 -5.69 -4.33 -13.72
CA GLU A 74 -5.61 -3.98 -15.15
C GLU A 74 -4.34 -3.18 -15.50
N LEU A 75 -3.67 -2.57 -14.51
CA LEU A 75 -2.51 -1.71 -14.75
C LEU A 75 -1.26 -2.15 -13.98
N VAL A 76 -1.33 -2.21 -12.65
CA VAL A 76 -0.16 -2.51 -11.82
C VAL A 76 0.33 -3.94 -12.03
N SER A 77 -0.56 -4.92 -11.94
CA SER A 77 -0.20 -6.34 -12.03
C SER A 77 0.42 -6.72 -13.38
N PRO A 78 -0.07 -6.25 -14.54
CA PRO A 78 0.59 -6.44 -15.83
C PRO A 78 2.00 -5.85 -15.87
N VAL A 79 2.18 -4.60 -15.41
CA VAL A 79 3.51 -3.95 -15.39
C VAL A 79 4.48 -4.68 -14.47
N ARG A 80 4.03 -5.04 -13.27
CA ARG A 80 4.80 -5.84 -12.31
C ARG A 80 5.19 -7.20 -12.88
N SER A 81 4.27 -7.85 -13.58
CA SER A 81 4.51 -9.15 -14.22
C SER A 81 5.57 -9.03 -15.32
N ALA A 82 5.48 -8.02 -16.17
CA ALA A 82 6.49 -7.74 -17.18
C ALA A 82 7.88 -7.48 -16.56
N ARG A 83 7.94 -6.67 -15.49
CA ARG A 83 9.20 -6.41 -14.77
C ARG A 83 9.79 -7.66 -14.13
N ARG A 84 8.96 -8.47 -13.45
CA ARG A 84 9.39 -9.73 -12.81
C ARG A 84 9.90 -10.72 -13.86
N TRP A 85 9.17 -10.88 -14.96
CA TRP A 85 9.59 -11.73 -16.08
C TRP A 85 10.93 -11.25 -16.67
N LEU A 86 11.10 -9.95 -16.91
CA LEU A 86 12.33 -9.40 -17.46
C LEU A 86 13.52 -9.67 -16.54
N LYS A 87 13.35 -9.56 -15.21
CA LYS A 87 14.40 -9.92 -14.24
C LYS A 87 14.84 -11.38 -14.41
N SER A 88 13.89 -12.31 -14.42
CA SER A 88 14.18 -13.74 -14.60
C SER A 88 14.78 -14.06 -15.97
N TYR A 89 14.37 -13.34 -17.01
CA TYR A 89 15.00 -13.44 -18.33
C TYR A 89 16.48 -13.02 -18.27
N GLY A 90 16.81 -11.92 -17.59
CA GLY A 90 18.19 -11.47 -17.40
C GLY A 90 19.10 -12.47 -16.68
N GLU A 91 18.54 -13.30 -15.80
CA GLU A 91 19.28 -14.36 -15.09
C GLU A 91 19.67 -15.53 -16.01
N THR A 92 18.96 -15.70 -17.14
CA THR A 92 19.17 -16.78 -18.12
C THR A 92 19.61 -16.29 -19.50
N ALA A 93 19.77 -14.97 -19.66
CA ALA A 93 20.13 -14.35 -20.92
C ALA A 93 21.57 -14.70 -21.34
N ARG A 94 21.82 -14.65 -22.65
CA ARG A 94 23.17 -14.84 -23.20
C ARG A 94 24.12 -13.75 -22.69
N GLU A 95 25.38 -14.13 -22.46
CA GLU A 95 26.45 -13.18 -22.15
C GLU A 95 26.47 -12.03 -23.17
N GLY A 96 26.55 -10.79 -22.66
CA GLY A 96 26.58 -9.56 -23.46
C GLY A 96 25.23 -8.87 -23.66
N LEU A 97 24.10 -9.48 -23.32
CA LEU A 97 22.79 -8.80 -23.37
C LEU A 97 22.44 -8.21 -21.99
N SER A 98 22.59 -6.90 -21.84
CA SER A 98 22.15 -6.17 -20.64
C SER A 98 20.68 -5.77 -20.75
N ILE A 99 19.87 -6.19 -19.78
CA ILE A 99 18.43 -5.85 -19.64
C ILE A 99 18.16 -4.66 -18.71
N LYS A 100 19.21 -4.08 -18.12
CA LYS A 100 19.09 -3.11 -17.03
C LYS A 100 18.27 -1.86 -17.42
N PRO A 101 18.46 -1.23 -18.60
CA PRO A 101 17.68 -0.07 -18.99
C PRO A 101 16.18 -0.34 -19.05
N GLU A 102 15.77 -1.47 -19.63
CA GLU A 102 14.37 -1.89 -19.76
C GLU A 102 13.78 -2.23 -18.39
N TYR A 103 14.55 -2.89 -17.52
CA TYR A 103 14.14 -3.19 -16.15
C TYR A 103 13.90 -1.92 -15.33
N ASP A 104 14.83 -0.95 -15.40
CA ASP A 104 14.71 0.31 -14.68
C ASP A 104 13.53 1.15 -15.21
N ALA A 105 13.29 1.12 -16.53
CA ALA A 105 12.12 1.76 -17.15
C ALA A 105 10.81 1.16 -16.64
N LEU A 106 10.68 -0.18 -16.65
CA LEU A 106 9.49 -0.86 -16.11
C LEU A 106 9.30 -0.60 -14.61
N LYS A 107 10.39 -0.55 -13.84
CA LYS A 107 10.34 -0.19 -12.42
C LYS A 107 9.81 1.24 -12.21
N SER A 108 10.26 2.20 -13.04
CA SER A 108 9.75 3.57 -12.99
C SER A 108 8.28 3.65 -13.38
N VAL A 109 7.84 2.88 -14.38
CA VAL A 109 6.42 2.81 -14.76
C VAL A 109 5.59 2.20 -13.65
N GLU A 110 6.02 1.10 -13.03
CA GLU A 110 5.31 0.48 -11.90
C GLU A 110 5.10 1.50 -10.77
N LEU A 111 6.13 2.26 -10.39
CA LEU A 111 6.02 3.28 -9.35
C LEU A 111 5.00 4.38 -9.70
N LYS A 112 4.90 4.77 -10.98
CA LYS A 112 3.89 5.72 -11.45
C LYS A 112 2.47 5.14 -11.40
N CYS A 113 2.32 3.85 -11.72
CA CYS A 113 1.05 3.14 -11.61
C CYS A 113 0.60 3.04 -10.14
N GLU A 114 1.49 2.69 -9.23
CA GLU A 114 1.24 2.66 -7.78
C GLU A 114 0.79 4.04 -7.27
N ARG A 115 1.44 5.12 -7.70
CA ARG A 115 1.01 6.49 -7.37
C ARG A 115 -0.38 6.83 -7.91
N LEU A 116 -0.77 6.27 -9.06
CA LEU A 116 -2.13 6.44 -9.57
C LEU A 116 -3.16 5.73 -8.68
N VAL A 117 -2.85 4.53 -8.16
CA VAL A 117 -3.69 3.82 -7.18
C VAL A 117 -3.88 4.67 -5.93
N GLN A 118 -2.81 5.25 -5.38
CA GLN A 118 -2.90 6.14 -4.22
C GLN A 118 -3.78 7.37 -4.47
N ARG A 119 -3.70 7.95 -5.67
CA ARG A 119 -4.59 9.06 -6.06
C ARG A 119 -6.05 8.62 -6.11
N ALA A 120 -6.34 7.42 -6.64
CA ALA A 120 -7.69 6.88 -6.68
C ALA A 120 -8.25 6.64 -5.27
N LEU A 121 -7.43 6.14 -4.34
CA LEU A 121 -7.81 6.00 -2.92
C LEU A 121 -8.18 7.33 -2.29
N VAL A 122 -7.38 8.38 -2.50
CA VAL A 122 -7.67 9.72 -1.97
C VAL A 122 -8.94 10.32 -2.56
N VAL A 123 -9.14 10.18 -3.88
CA VAL A 123 -10.39 10.62 -4.54
C VAL A 123 -11.58 9.90 -3.93
N ARG A 124 -11.52 8.56 -3.83
CA ARG A 124 -12.62 7.77 -3.29
C ARG A 124 -12.92 8.10 -1.84
N TYR A 125 -11.88 8.34 -1.02
CA TYR A 125 -12.04 8.75 0.38
C TYR A 125 -12.76 10.11 0.49
N ARG A 126 -12.44 11.08 -0.38
CA ARG A 126 -13.11 12.39 -0.40
C ARG A 126 -14.58 12.32 -0.81
N ASP A 127 -14.96 11.35 -1.64
CA ASP A 127 -16.35 11.12 -2.00
C ASP A 127 -17.18 10.55 -0.83
N GLY A 128 -16.52 10.24 0.29
CA GLY A 128 -17.12 9.78 1.54
C GLY A 128 -17.02 8.27 1.68
N VAL A 129 -16.39 7.82 2.76
CA VAL A 129 -16.33 6.42 3.18
C VAL A 129 -16.59 6.34 4.67
N LEU A 130 -17.14 5.23 5.15
CA LEU A 130 -17.39 5.03 6.58
C LEU A 130 -16.08 4.87 7.35
N HIS A 131 -15.97 5.63 8.43
CA HIS A 131 -14.80 5.68 9.28
C HIS A 131 -15.16 6.16 10.70
N SER A 132 -14.26 5.89 11.64
CA SER A 132 -14.36 6.31 13.04
C SER A 132 -13.09 7.04 13.48
N SER A 133 -13.21 7.83 14.55
CA SER A 133 -12.04 8.46 15.19
C SER A 133 -11.59 7.61 16.36
N MET A 134 -10.27 7.49 16.55
CA MET A 134 -9.66 6.66 17.58
C MET A 134 -8.74 7.46 18.49
N ALA A 135 -8.49 6.95 19.70
CA ALA A 135 -7.73 7.64 20.74
C ALA A 135 -6.23 7.83 20.40
N SER A 136 -5.68 6.99 19.52
CA SER A 136 -4.27 7.08 19.09
C SER A 136 -4.10 6.60 17.64
N PRO A 137 -3.04 7.05 16.94
CA PRO A 137 -2.69 6.54 15.61
C PRO A 137 -2.56 5.02 15.54
N VAL A 138 -1.82 4.41 16.48
CA VAL A 138 -1.64 2.95 16.49
C VAL A 138 -2.97 2.22 16.67
N SER A 139 -3.87 2.71 17.55
CA SER A 139 -5.21 2.13 17.67
C SER A 139 -6.05 2.31 16.41
N ALA A 140 -5.87 3.42 15.68
CA ALA A 140 -6.58 3.70 14.44
C ALA A 140 -6.13 2.77 13.29
N ALA A 141 -4.82 2.59 13.16
CA ALA A 141 -4.24 1.67 12.18
C ALA A 141 -4.67 0.22 12.45
N ARG A 142 -4.57 -0.23 13.71
CA ARG A 142 -4.98 -1.58 14.11
C ARG A 142 -6.47 -1.82 13.85
N ALA A 143 -7.34 -0.86 14.18
CA ALA A 143 -8.77 -0.98 13.89
C ALA A 143 -9.05 -1.07 12.37
N SER A 144 -8.40 -0.24 11.56
CA SER A 144 -8.51 -0.31 10.09
C SER A 144 -8.02 -1.66 9.55
N PHE A 145 -6.94 -2.21 10.11
CA PHE A 145 -6.41 -3.51 9.72
C PHE A 145 -7.29 -4.68 10.17
N THR A 146 -7.96 -4.58 11.32
CA THR A 146 -9.02 -5.53 11.69
C THR A 146 -10.16 -5.50 10.69
N ALA A 147 -10.67 -4.32 10.35
CA ALA A 147 -11.72 -4.15 9.33
C ALA A 147 -11.28 -4.69 7.96
N TYR A 148 -10.02 -4.45 7.57
CA TYR A 148 -9.42 -4.99 6.35
C TYR A 148 -9.36 -6.53 6.37
N ALA A 149 -8.87 -7.10 7.46
CA ALA A 149 -8.77 -8.54 7.64
C ALA A 149 -10.15 -9.22 7.56
N GLU A 150 -11.17 -8.64 8.17
CA GLU A 150 -12.54 -9.13 8.11
C GLU A 150 -13.11 -9.08 6.69
N ALA A 151 -12.97 -7.93 6.01
CA ALA A 151 -13.47 -7.75 4.65
C ALA A 151 -12.85 -8.73 3.65
N HIS A 152 -11.58 -9.10 3.86
CA HIS A 152 -10.83 -10.00 2.98
C HIS A 152 -10.77 -11.45 3.49
N LYS A 153 -11.44 -11.77 4.61
CA LYS A 153 -11.38 -13.09 5.26
C LYS A 153 -9.94 -13.57 5.50
N ALA A 154 -9.09 -12.65 5.94
CA ALA A 154 -7.68 -12.90 6.16
C ALA A 154 -7.48 -13.97 7.25
N ASN A 155 -6.46 -14.79 7.09
CA ASN A 155 -6.12 -15.83 8.06
C ASN A 155 -5.43 -15.22 9.30
N PRO A 156 -5.31 -15.98 10.42
CA PRO A 156 -4.71 -15.46 11.65
C PRO A 156 -3.26 -14.96 11.52
N ASP A 157 -2.46 -15.54 10.60
CA ASP A 157 -1.08 -15.09 10.36
C ASP A 157 -1.06 -13.71 9.72
N ALA A 158 -1.92 -13.47 8.72
CA ALA A 158 -2.10 -12.17 8.09
C ALA A 158 -2.54 -11.11 9.11
N VAL A 159 -3.52 -11.42 9.98
CA VAL A 159 -3.97 -10.50 11.04
C VAL A 159 -2.83 -10.12 11.98
N LYS A 160 -2.02 -11.10 12.39
CA LYS A 160 -0.86 -10.86 13.26
C LYS A 160 0.16 -9.94 12.57
N ARG A 161 0.53 -10.24 11.32
CA ARG A 161 1.49 -9.45 10.55
C ARG A 161 1.01 -8.04 10.26
N LEU A 162 -0.29 -7.84 10.05
CA LEU A 162 -0.90 -6.51 9.93
C LEU A 162 -0.72 -5.71 11.23
N GLY A 163 -0.92 -6.33 12.39
CA GLY A 163 -0.65 -5.71 13.69
C GLY A 163 0.82 -5.30 13.85
N GLU A 164 1.75 -6.19 13.53
CA GLU A 164 3.20 -5.90 13.56
C GLU A 164 3.58 -4.75 12.60
N LEU A 165 2.94 -4.69 11.43
CA LEU A 165 3.12 -3.60 10.49
C LEU A 165 2.65 -2.27 11.07
N ALA A 166 1.48 -2.22 11.71
CA ALA A 166 0.97 -1.01 12.34
C ALA A 166 1.94 -0.48 13.40
N ASP A 167 2.47 -1.40 14.22
CA ASP A 167 3.42 -1.05 15.26
C ASP A 167 4.71 -0.47 14.65
N ARG A 168 5.36 -1.16 13.71
CA ARG A 168 6.62 -0.68 13.10
C ARG A 168 6.45 0.59 12.27
N ALA A 169 5.31 0.72 11.59
CA ALA A 169 5.05 1.88 10.73
C ALA A 169 4.80 3.14 11.54
N LEU A 170 4.17 3.02 12.73
CA LEU A 170 3.78 4.15 13.57
C LEU A 170 4.61 4.27 14.86
N GLU A 171 5.60 3.39 15.04
CA GLU A 171 6.61 3.54 16.09
C GLU A 171 7.27 4.91 15.90
N ARG A 172 7.22 5.72 16.96
CA ARG A 172 8.00 6.94 17.03
C ARG A 172 9.38 6.52 17.47
N ASP A 173 10.40 6.89 16.70
CA ASP A 173 11.79 6.70 17.13
C ASP A 173 11.91 7.25 18.55
N PRO A 174 12.44 6.46 19.51
CA PRO A 174 12.71 6.95 20.84
C PRO A 174 13.86 7.95 20.72
N PHE A 175 13.53 9.22 20.56
CA PHE A 175 14.43 10.33 20.88
C PHE A 175 14.39 10.57 22.38
#